data_AF-A0A0F8BXX4-F1
#
_entry.id   AF-A0A0F8BXX4-F1
#
_cell.length_a   1.000
_cell.length_b   1.000
_cell.length_c   1.000
_cell.angle_alpha   90.00
_cell.angle_beta   90.00
_cell.angle_gamma   90.00
#
_symmetry.space_group_name_H-M   'P 1'
#
loop_
_entity.id
_entity.type
_entity.pdbx_description
1 polymer ?
#
loop_
_entity_poly.entity_id
_entity_poly.type
_entity_poly.pdbx_seq_one_letter_code
_entity_poly.pdbx_strand_id
1 'polypeptide(L)'
;MQYIQKTFTFAAPNLSINGLPVDPAPFLSGTAQNASSMPPTEAYEPFNERAHQRVLDLAREEEDLLAEIAALKHKVPQHVAGHLAEQFRVTTAADEDAARTHAEAAVRDAVARARTELTQDQTLQKGLVRQEEVEKRYGAALEALRKLTRDTPSTVAKMERARIAGEYVVTQGR
;
A
#
# COMPACT_ATOMS: atom_id res chain seq x y z
N MET A 1 -55.31 52.64 -22.04
CA MET A 1 -54.68 52.03 -23.22
C MET A 1 -53.29 52.57 -23.56
N GLN A 2 -53.06 53.89 -23.61
CA GLN A 2 -51.70 54.45 -23.88
C GLN A 2 -50.60 54.00 -22.90
N TYR A 3 -50.94 53.78 -21.63
CA TYR A 3 -49.98 53.34 -20.61
C TYR A 3 -49.35 51.98 -20.97
N ILE A 4 -50.17 51.00 -21.39
CA ILE A 4 -49.71 49.65 -21.76
C ILE A 4 -48.78 49.73 -22.98
N GLN A 5 -49.18 50.46 -24.02
CA GLN A 5 -48.37 50.60 -25.23
C GLN A 5 -47.01 51.24 -24.93
N LYS A 6 -46.96 52.29 -24.10
CA LYS A 6 -45.70 52.90 -23.67
C LYS A 6 -44.83 51.93 -22.88
N THR A 7 -45.39 51.26 -21.88
CA THR A 7 -44.63 50.34 -21.03
C THR A 7 -43.99 49.21 -21.84
N PHE A 8 -44.74 48.55 -22.73
CA PHE A 8 -44.18 47.48 -23.56
C PHE A 8 -43.21 47.98 -24.63
N THR A 9 -43.43 49.17 -25.20
CA THR A 9 -42.48 49.78 -26.16
C THR A 9 -41.16 50.16 -25.51
N PHE A 10 -41.18 50.67 -24.26
CA PHE A 10 -39.96 51.00 -23.53
C PHE A 10 -39.25 49.78 -22.95
N ALA A 11 -39.99 48.71 -22.65
CA ALA A 11 -39.41 47.47 -22.14
C ALA A 11 -38.81 46.61 -23.25
N ALA A 12 -39.41 46.58 -24.45
CA ALA A 12 -39.04 45.68 -25.55
C ALA A 12 -37.54 45.68 -25.93
N PRO A 13 -36.82 46.82 -26.00
CA PRO A 13 -35.39 46.81 -26.32
C PRO A 13 -34.50 46.09 -25.28
N ASN A 14 -35.01 45.95 -24.05
CA ASN A 14 -34.32 45.28 -22.95
C ASN A 14 -34.82 43.84 -22.72
N LEU A 15 -35.77 43.39 -23.54
CA LEU A 15 -36.33 42.05 -23.47
C LEU A 15 -35.82 41.26 -24.67
N SER A 16 -35.15 40.15 -24.39
CA SER A 16 -34.81 39.16 -25.39
C SER A 16 -35.37 37.81 -24.97
N ILE A 17 -35.83 37.05 -25.95
CA ILE A 17 -36.23 35.66 -25.76
C ILE A 17 -35.21 34.83 -26.54
N ASN A 18 -34.44 33.99 -25.84
CA ASN A 18 -33.35 33.19 -26.42
C ASN A 18 -32.33 34.02 -27.22
N GLY A 19 -32.08 35.28 -26.80
CA GLY A 19 -31.12 36.18 -27.44
C GLY A 19 -31.65 36.91 -28.68
N LEU A 20 -32.92 36.71 -29.06
CA LEU A 20 -33.58 37.44 -30.14
C LEU A 20 -34.38 38.63 -29.59
N PRO A 21 -34.36 39.80 -30.25
CA PRO A 21 -35.12 40.97 -29.83
C PRO A 21 -36.62 40.72 -29.97
N VAL A 22 -37.39 41.12 -28.96
CA VAL A 22 -38.85 40.97 -28.97
C VAL A 22 -39.47 42.21 -29.65
N ASP A 23 -40.24 42.01 -30.72
CA ASP A 23 -41.02 43.08 -31.35
C ASP A 23 -42.41 43.18 -30.69
N PRO A 24 -42.74 44.30 -30.02
CA PRO A 24 -44.04 44.48 -29.37
C PRO A 24 -45.12 44.99 -30.35
N ALA A 25 -44.76 45.45 -31.55
CA ALA A 25 -45.70 45.98 -32.54
C ALA A 25 -46.90 45.06 -32.86
N PRO A 26 -46.73 43.73 -33.08
CA PRO A 26 -47.86 42.84 -33.36
C PRO A 26 -48.86 42.67 -32.19
N PHE A 27 -48.41 42.91 -30.96
CA PHE A 27 -49.25 42.78 -29.76
C PHE A 27 -49.90 44.10 -29.34
N LEU A 28 -49.39 45.23 -29.82
CA LEU A 28 -49.83 46.59 -29.45
C LEU A 28 -50.68 47.28 -30.52
N SER A 29 -50.67 46.80 -31.77
CA SER A 29 -51.61 47.25 -32.81
C SER A 29 -53.04 46.87 -32.38
N GLY A 30 -53.91 47.88 -32.24
CA GLY A 30 -55.28 47.79 -31.70
C GLY A 30 -56.29 46.93 -32.47
N THR A 31 -55.86 45.99 -33.31
CA THR A 31 -56.68 44.88 -33.81
C THR A 31 -57.08 43.88 -32.72
N ALA A 32 -56.58 44.04 -31.49
CA ALA A 32 -56.95 43.24 -30.32
C ALA A 32 -58.45 43.31 -29.93
N GLN A 33 -59.22 44.29 -30.41
CA GLN A 33 -60.68 44.29 -30.21
C GLN A 33 -61.45 43.35 -31.16
N ASN A 34 -60.78 42.77 -32.17
CA ASN A 34 -61.28 41.65 -32.98
C ASN A 34 -60.38 40.39 -32.86
N ALA A 35 -59.41 40.37 -31.94
CA ALA A 35 -58.52 39.22 -31.74
C ALA A 35 -59.09 38.19 -30.73
N SER A 36 -60.21 38.48 -30.08
CA SER A 36 -60.95 37.51 -29.27
C SER A 36 -61.94 36.66 -30.06
N SER A 37 -62.11 36.90 -31.37
CA SER A 37 -62.99 36.13 -32.26
C SER A 37 -62.26 35.42 -33.41
N MET A 38 -60.92 35.49 -33.47
CA MET A 38 -60.13 34.62 -34.35
C MET A 38 -59.39 33.59 -33.50
N PRO A 39 -59.58 32.27 -33.73
CA PRO A 39 -58.73 31.28 -33.11
C PRO A 39 -57.27 31.61 -33.44
N PRO A 40 -56.31 31.38 -32.51
CA PRO A 40 -54.90 31.63 -32.79
C PRO A 40 -54.58 30.94 -34.12
N THR A 41 -54.23 31.72 -35.14
CA THR A 41 -53.94 31.17 -36.46
C THR A 41 -52.71 30.30 -36.28
N GLU A 42 -52.88 28.98 -36.38
CA GLU A 42 -51.77 28.03 -36.29
C GLU A 42 -50.79 28.37 -37.41
N ALA A 43 -49.72 29.09 -37.06
CA ALA A 43 -48.63 29.37 -37.96
C ALA A 43 -47.90 28.04 -38.16
N TYR A 44 -48.31 27.29 -39.17
CA TYR A 44 -47.66 26.04 -39.53
C TYR A 44 -46.29 26.37 -40.14
N GLU A 45 -45.22 26.00 -39.46
CA GLU A 45 -43.88 26.10 -40.04
C GLU A 45 -43.83 25.21 -41.29
N PRO A 46 -43.44 25.75 -42.45
CA PRO A 46 -43.30 24.96 -43.65
C PRO A 46 -42.25 23.85 -43.43
N PHE A 47 -42.54 22.65 -43.92
CA PHE A 47 -41.61 21.54 -43.84
C PHE A 47 -40.29 21.88 -44.53
N ASN A 48 -39.21 21.89 -43.76
CA ASN A 48 -37.88 22.15 -44.29
C ASN A 48 -37.19 20.83 -44.64
N GLU A 49 -37.23 20.46 -45.92
CA GLU A 49 -36.62 19.24 -46.44
C GLU A 49 -35.11 19.13 -46.10
N ARG A 50 -34.39 20.26 -46.06
CA ARG A 50 -32.95 20.26 -45.74
C ARG A 50 -32.71 19.94 -44.27
N ALA A 51 -33.55 20.48 -43.38
CA ALA A 51 -33.47 20.17 -41.95
C ALA A 51 -33.81 18.70 -41.70
N HIS A 52 -34.84 18.18 -42.38
CA HIS A 52 -35.20 16.76 -42.29
C HIS A 52 -34.09 15.84 -42.80
N GLN A 53 -33.50 16.14 -43.97
CA GLN A 53 -32.39 15.35 -44.50
C GLN A 53 -31.21 15.35 -43.53
N ARG A 54 -30.89 16.50 -42.94
CA ARG A 54 -29.83 16.60 -41.94
C ARG A 54 -30.10 15.76 -40.70
N VAL A 55 -31.34 15.69 -40.24
CA VAL A 55 -31.73 14.80 -39.12
C VAL A 55 -31.53 13.33 -39.50
N LEU A 56 -31.89 12.93 -40.72
CA LEU A 56 -31.66 11.56 -41.19
C LEU A 56 -30.17 11.22 -41.30
N ASP A 57 -29.36 12.14 -41.80
CA ASP A 57 -27.92 11.94 -41.93
C ASP A 57 -27.26 11.84 -40.55
N LEU A 58 -27.65 12.72 -39.61
CA LEU A 58 -27.20 12.66 -38.22
C LEU A 58 -27.62 11.36 -37.52
N ALA A 59 -28.85 10.89 -37.74
CA ALA A 59 -29.32 9.64 -37.15
C ALA A 59 -28.50 8.43 -37.61
N ARG A 60 -28.07 8.42 -38.88
CA ARG A 60 -27.17 7.38 -39.41
C ARG A 60 -25.78 7.45 -38.79
N GLU A 61 -25.23 8.66 -38.71
CA GLU A 61 -23.93 8.89 -38.06
C GLU A 61 -23.95 8.48 -36.58
N GLU A 62 -25.04 8.78 -35.88
CA GLU A 62 -25.25 8.34 -34.49
C GLU A 62 -25.28 6.81 -34.37
N GLU A 63 -25.97 6.10 -35.28
CA GLU A 63 -26.01 4.63 -35.29
C GLU A 63 -24.61 4.03 -35.52
N ASP A 64 -23.85 4.57 -36.48
CA ASP A 64 -22.48 4.13 -36.79
C ASP A 64 -21.54 4.35 -35.58
N LEU A 65 -21.61 5.52 -34.94
CA LEU A 65 -20.82 5.82 -33.74
C LEU A 65 -21.20 4.93 -32.55
N LEU A 66 -22.49 4.63 -32.37
CA LEU A 66 -22.93 3.71 -31.33
C LEU A 66 -22.40 2.29 -31.57
N ALA A 67 -22.37 1.84 -32.82
CA ALA A 67 -21.81 0.54 -33.19
C ALA A 67 -20.28 0.50 -32.92
N GLU A 68 -19.55 1.56 -33.28
CA GLU A 68 -18.11 1.67 -33.01
C GLU A 68 -17.81 1.67 -31.50
N ILE A 69 -18.56 2.45 -30.71
CA ILE A 69 -18.39 2.49 -29.25
C ILE A 69 -18.69 1.12 -28.63
N ALA A 70 -19.72 0.42 -29.08
CA ALA A 70 -20.03 -0.92 -28.60
C ALA A 70 -18.88 -1.91 -28.91
N ALA A 71 -18.33 -1.85 -30.12
CA ALA A 71 -17.17 -2.65 -30.49
C ALA A 71 -15.93 -2.31 -29.66
N LEU A 72 -15.69 -1.02 -29.39
CA LEU A 72 -14.58 -0.55 -28.59
C LEU A 72 -14.69 -1.00 -27.13
N LYS A 73 -15.89 -0.86 -26.53
CA LYS A 73 -16.21 -1.31 -25.17
C LYS A 73 -15.98 -2.81 -25.00
N HIS A 74 -16.21 -3.61 -26.04
CA HIS A 74 -15.97 -5.04 -25.99
C HIS A 74 -14.48 -5.40 -26.14
N LYS A 75 -13.79 -4.79 -27.13
CA LYS A 75 -12.43 -5.20 -27.51
C LYS A 75 -11.33 -4.61 -26.62
N VAL A 76 -11.44 -3.34 -26.24
CA VAL A 76 -10.35 -2.62 -25.55
C VAL A 76 -10.05 -3.20 -24.16
N PRO A 77 -11.03 -3.49 -23.29
CA PRO A 77 -10.72 -4.00 -21.96
C PRO A 77 -9.94 -5.33 -22.00
N GLN A 78 -10.34 -6.24 -22.89
CA GLN A 78 -9.65 -7.53 -23.06
C GLN A 78 -8.23 -7.35 -23.60
N HIS A 79 -8.05 -6.48 -24.60
CA HIS A 79 -6.74 -6.19 -25.17
C HIS A 79 -5.79 -5.56 -24.13
N VAL A 80 -6.26 -4.57 -23.37
CA VAL A 80 -5.47 -3.92 -22.31
C VAL A 80 -5.14 -4.90 -21.19
N ALA A 81 -6.10 -5.73 -20.76
CA ALA A 81 -5.84 -6.76 -19.76
C ALA A 81 -4.80 -7.77 -20.23
N GLY A 82 -4.87 -8.22 -21.49
CA GLY A 82 -3.88 -9.12 -22.08
C GLY A 82 -2.48 -8.51 -22.14
N HIS A 83 -2.37 -7.25 -22.59
CA HIS A 83 -1.09 -6.54 -22.63
C HIS A 83 -0.50 -6.36 -21.22
N LEU A 84 -1.32 -5.95 -20.24
CA LEU A 84 -0.87 -5.79 -18.86
C LEU A 84 -0.44 -7.12 -18.23
N ALA A 85 -1.18 -8.21 -18.49
CA ALA A 85 -0.84 -9.54 -18.02
C ALA A 85 0.51 -10.01 -18.58
N GLU A 86 0.78 -9.78 -19.86
CA GLU A 86 2.06 -10.14 -20.46
C GLU A 86 3.20 -9.27 -19.93
N GLN A 87 2.99 -7.97 -19.77
CA GLN A 87 3.97 -7.09 -19.12
C GLN A 87 4.29 -7.56 -17.70
N PHE A 88 3.27 -7.87 -16.91
CA PHE A 88 3.46 -8.37 -15.55
C PHE A 88 4.22 -9.69 -15.53
N ARG A 89 3.90 -10.62 -16.44
CA ARG A 89 4.61 -11.90 -16.57
C ARG A 89 6.09 -11.71 -16.87
N VAL A 90 6.42 -10.78 -17.77
CA VAL A 90 7.81 -10.46 -18.13
C VAL A 90 8.55 -9.81 -16.97
N THR A 91 7.92 -8.85 -16.28
CA THR A 91 8.56 -8.18 -15.13
C THR A 91 8.76 -9.13 -13.96
N THR A 92 7.77 -9.98 -13.64
CA THR A 92 7.90 -10.96 -12.56
C THR A 92 8.99 -11.98 -12.85
N ALA A 93 9.10 -12.47 -14.09
CA ALA A 93 10.18 -13.39 -14.46
C ALA A 93 11.57 -12.74 -14.30
N ALA A 94 11.71 -11.47 -14.72
CA ALA A 94 12.97 -10.73 -14.54
C ALA A 94 13.30 -10.50 -13.05
N ASP A 95 12.31 -10.19 -12.23
CA ASP A 95 12.48 -9.99 -10.79
C ASP A 95 12.84 -11.30 -10.08
N GLU A 96 12.22 -12.42 -10.46
CA GLU A 96 12.56 -13.76 -9.94
C GLU A 96 14.00 -14.16 -10.28
N ASP A 97 14.44 -13.89 -11.51
CA ASP A 97 15.83 -14.14 -11.92
C ASP A 97 16.82 -13.25 -11.16
N ALA A 98 16.50 -11.96 -11.00
CA ALA A 98 17.30 -11.05 -10.18
C ALA A 98 17.37 -11.54 -8.72
N ALA A 99 16.25 -11.91 -8.12
CA ALA A 99 16.19 -12.43 -6.75
C ALA A 99 17.01 -13.73 -6.60
N ARG A 100 16.95 -14.63 -7.59
CA ARG A 100 17.75 -15.87 -7.61
C ARG A 100 19.25 -15.56 -7.63
N THR A 101 19.70 -14.68 -8.53
CA THR A 101 21.13 -14.33 -8.61
C THR A 101 21.63 -13.66 -7.33
N HIS A 102 20.82 -12.80 -6.70
CA HIS A 102 21.15 -12.18 -5.42
C HIS A 102 21.16 -13.20 -4.27
N ALA A 103 20.22 -14.14 -4.23
CA ALA A 103 20.20 -15.22 -3.24
C ALA A 103 21.44 -16.11 -3.36
N GLU A 104 21.82 -16.50 -4.59
CA GLU A 104 23.02 -17.28 -4.84
C GLU A 104 24.31 -16.52 -4.46
N ALA A 105 24.36 -15.21 -4.70
CA ALA A 105 25.47 -14.37 -4.24
C ALA A 105 25.53 -14.30 -2.71
N ALA A 106 24.39 -14.06 -2.04
CA ALA A 106 24.31 -13.99 -0.59
C ALA A 106 24.72 -15.32 0.09
N VAL A 107 24.31 -16.46 -0.47
CA VAL A 107 24.74 -17.78 0.01
C VAL A 107 26.25 -17.96 -0.16
N ARG A 108 26.81 -17.60 -1.32
CA ARG A 108 28.27 -17.68 -1.53
C ARG A 108 29.04 -16.81 -0.55
N ASP A 109 28.57 -15.58 -0.30
CA ASP A 109 29.20 -14.67 0.65
C ASP A 109 29.09 -15.19 2.09
N ALA A 110 27.93 -15.72 2.48
CA ALA A 110 27.73 -16.30 3.80
C ALA A 110 28.65 -17.52 4.02
N VAL A 111 28.77 -18.41 3.03
CA VAL A 111 29.68 -19.56 3.08
C VAL A 111 31.14 -19.11 3.18
N ALA A 112 31.54 -18.08 2.41
CA ALA A 112 32.88 -17.53 2.48
C ALA A 112 33.19 -16.95 3.87
N ARG A 113 32.26 -16.19 4.47
CA ARG A 113 32.39 -15.65 5.82
C ARG A 113 32.48 -16.75 6.89
N ALA A 114 31.58 -17.73 6.85
CA ALA A 114 31.61 -18.85 7.79
C ALA A 114 32.92 -19.65 7.70
N ARG A 115 33.48 -19.81 6.49
CA ARG A 115 34.78 -20.46 6.30
C ARG A 115 35.92 -19.65 6.92
N THR A 116 35.90 -18.32 6.79
CA THR A 116 36.91 -17.46 7.42
C THR A 116 36.81 -17.47 8.95
N GLU A 117 35.59 -17.43 9.50
CA GLU A 117 35.33 -17.52 10.94
C GLU A 117 35.81 -18.86 11.50
N LEU A 118 35.46 -19.98 10.85
CA LEU A 118 35.93 -21.31 11.27
C LEU A 118 37.46 -21.42 11.26
N THR A 119 38.11 -20.82 10.26
CA THR A 119 39.57 -20.81 10.17
C THR A 119 40.16 -19.98 11.32
N GLN A 120 39.58 -18.81 11.61
CA GLN A 120 40.00 -17.97 12.74
C GLN A 120 39.81 -18.70 14.08
N ASP A 121 38.66 -19.32 14.32
CA ASP A 121 38.40 -20.10 15.54
C ASP A 121 39.38 -21.25 15.71
N GLN A 122 39.67 -21.99 14.63
CA GLN A 122 40.68 -23.04 14.65
C GLN A 122 42.08 -22.50 14.95
N THR A 123 42.43 -21.31 14.47
CA THR A 123 43.72 -20.68 14.80
C THR A 123 43.78 -20.22 16.26
N LEU A 124 42.68 -19.67 16.80
CA LEU A 124 42.58 -19.26 18.21
C LEU A 124 42.69 -20.47 19.15
N GLN A 125 42.01 -21.57 18.83
CA GLN A 125 42.10 -22.82 19.59
C GLN A 125 43.52 -23.40 19.59
N LYS A 126 44.21 -23.39 18.45
CA LYS A 126 45.60 -23.86 18.34
C LYS A 126 46.61 -22.93 19.02
N GLY A 127 46.26 -21.66 19.25
CA GLY A 127 47.12 -20.64 19.87
C GLY A 127 47.22 -20.72 21.39
N LEU A 128 46.40 -21.52 22.08
CA LEU A 128 46.41 -21.58 23.54
C LEU A 128 47.47 -22.57 24.08
N VAL A 129 48.74 -22.17 23.98
CA VAL A 129 49.92 -22.96 24.36
C VAL A 129 49.89 -23.49 25.81
N ARG A 130 49.12 -22.87 26.71
CA ARG A 130 49.04 -23.24 28.14
C ARG A 130 47.70 -23.83 28.59
N GLN A 131 46.74 -24.03 27.69
CA GLN A 131 45.38 -24.43 28.07
C GLN A 131 45.35 -25.76 28.83
N GLU A 132 46.04 -26.77 28.31
CA GLU A 132 46.10 -28.10 28.93
C GLU A 132 46.72 -28.03 30.34
N GLU A 133 47.72 -27.17 30.53
CA GLU A 133 48.34 -26.95 31.83
C GLU A 133 47.39 -26.24 32.81
N VAL A 134 46.62 -25.25 32.34
CA VAL A 134 45.61 -24.54 33.13
C VAL A 134 44.49 -25.50 33.55
N GLU A 135 43.99 -26.32 32.64
CA GLU A 135 42.94 -27.32 32.93
C GLU A 135 43.41 -28.35 33.95
N LYS A 136 44.64 -28.85 33.80
CA LYS A 136 45.24 -29.80 34.76
C LYS A 136 45.40 -29.19 36.14
N ARG A 137 45.88 -27.93 36.23
CA ARG A 137 46.02 -27.21 37.52
C ARG A 137 44.67 -26.93 38.15
N TYR A 138 43.67 -26.55 37.34
CA TYR A 138 42.31 -26.31 37.81
C TYR A 138 41.66 -27.58 38.35
N GLY A 139 41.79 -28.71 37.64
CA GLY A 139 41.33 -30.02 38.10
C GLY A 139 41.98 -30.45 39.41
N ALA A 140 43.31 -30.26 39.53
CA ALA A 140 44.03 -30.55 40.78
C ALA A 140 43.55 -29.66 41.94
N ALA A 141 43.25 -28.38 41.69
CA ALA A 141 42.70 -27.48 42.70
C ALA A 141 41.29 -27.91 43.15
N LEU A 142 40.42 -28.34 42.23
CA LEU A 142 39.09 -28.84 42.56
C LEU A 142 39.14 -30.14 43.38
N GLU A 143 40.03 -31.07 43.03
CA GLU A 143 40.27 -32.30 43.81
C GLU A 143 40.75 -31.98 45.22
N ALA A 144 41.72 -31.08 45.36
CA ALA A 144 42.22 -30.65 46.67
C ALA A 144 41.12 -29.98 47.51
N LEU A 145 40.30 -29.13 46.90
CA LEU A 145 39.17 -28.49 47.58
C LEU A 145 38.13 -29.52 48.02
N ARG A 146 37.82 -30.50 47.18
CA ARG A 146 36.88 -31.59 47.50
C ARG A 146 37.38 -32.47 48.65
N LYS A 147 38.69 -32.76 48.67
CA LYS A 147 39.30 -33.50 49.78
C LYS A 147 39.25 -32.68 51.08
N LEU A 148 39.57 -31.39 50.99
CA LEU A 148 39.54 -30.49 52.14
C LEU A 148 38.14 -30.42 52.75
N THR A 149 37.10 -30.24 51.94
CA THR A 149 35.70 -30.19 52.42
C THR A 149 35.24 -31.52 53.01
N ARG A 150 35.72 -32.66 52.49
CA ARG A 150 35.44 -33.98 53.08
C ARG A 150 36.15 -34.21 54.42
N ASP A 151 37.40 -33.79 54.54
CA ASP A 151 38.26 -34.14 55.67
C ASP A 151 38.16 -33.10 56.83
N THR A 152 37.61 -31.90 56.58
CA THR A 152 37.44 -30.84 57.61
C THR A 152 36.52 -31.27 58.77
N PRO A 153 35.32 -31.84 58.55
CA PRO A 153 34.44 -32.25 59.65
C PRO A 153 35.07 -33.30 60.56
N SER A 154 35.84 -34.24 59.99
CA SER A 154 36.55 -35.27 60.76
C SER A 154 37.64 -34.65 61.63
N THR A 155 38.40 -33.70 61.08
CA THR A 155 39.45 -32.98 61.81
C THR A 155 38.86 -32.16 62.96
N VAL A 156 37.74 -31.45 62.72
CA VAL A 156 37.01 -30.70 63.76
C VAL A 156 36.51 -31.63 64.87
N ALA A 157 35.94 -32.79 64.52
CA ALA A 157 35.48 -33.76 65.50
C ALA A 157 36.62 -34.37 66.34
N LYS A 158 37.83 -34.49 65.79
CA LYS A 158 39.01 -34.92 66.54
C LYS A 158 39.53 -33.81 67.45
N MET A 159 39.54 -32.56 66.98
CA MET A 159 39.91 -31.40 67.78
C MET A 159 38.97 -31.22 68.97
N GLU A 160 37.65 -31.32 68.78
CA GLU A 160 36.70 -31.17 69.88
C GLU A 160 36.82 -32.31 70.90
N ARG A 161 37.03 -33.55 70.45
CA ARG A 161 37.29 -34.69 71.35
C ARG A 161 38.58 -34.51 72.15
N ALA A 162 39.65 -34.01 71.53
CA ALA A 162 40.90 -33.72 72.22
C ALA A 162 40.74 -32.56 73.23
N ARG A 163 39.94 -31.54 72.89
CA ARG A 163 39.60 -30.41 73.78
C ARG A 163 38.86 -30.91 75.02
N ILE A 164 37.80 -31.69 74.82
CA ILE A 164 37.00 -32.30 75.89
C ILE A 164 37.88 -33.20 76.78
N ALA A 165 38.73 -34.04 76.19
CA ALA A 165 39.64 -34.90 76.96
C ALA A 165 40.63 -34.08 77.82
N GLY A 166 41.15 -32.95 77.30
CA GLY A 166 42.00 -32.04 78.07
C GLY A 166 41.26 -31.39 79.26
N GLU A 167 40.00 -31.00 79.08
CA GLU A 167 39.16 -30.45 80.16
C GLU A 167 38.94 -31.47 81.29
N TYR A 168 38.78 -32.76 80.96
CA TYR A 168 38.66 -33.82 81.97
C TYR A 168 39.96 -34.08 82.76
N VAL A 169 41.12 -34.02 82.11
CA VAL A 169 42.42 -34.17 82.80
C VAL A 169 42.69 -33.01 83.75
N VAL A 170 42.30 -31.79 83.39
CA VAL A 170 42.47 -30.59 84.25
C VAL A 170 41.51 -30.59 85.44
N THR A 171 40.33 -31.20 85.32
CA THR A 171 39.30 -31.21 86.38
C THR A 171 39.41 -32.38 87.37
N GLN A 172 40.06 -33.50 87.01
CA GLN A 172 40.34 -34.62 87.94
C GLN A 172 41.75 -34.60 88.57
N GLY A 173 42.59 -33.62 88.21
CA GLY A 173 43.95 -33.46 88.76
C GLY A 173 44.04 -32.65 90.06
N ARG A 174 42.96 -32.51 90.84
CA ARG A 174 42.92 -31.83 92.14
C ARG A 174 42.30 -32.69 93.22
#